data_AF-A0A0Q3L0S3-F1
#
_entry.id   AF-A0A0Q3L0S3-F1
#
_cell.length_a   1.000
_cell.length_b   1.000
_cell.length_c   1.000
_cell.angle_alpha   90.00
_cell.angle_beta   90.00
_cell.angle_gamma   90.00
#
_symmetry.space_group_name_H-M   'P 1'
#
loop_
_entity.id
_entity.type
_entity.pdbx_description
1 polymer ?
#
loop_
_entity_poly.entity_id
_entity_poly.type
_entity_poly.pdbx_seq_one_letter_code
_entity_poly.pdbx_strand_id
1 'polypeptide(L)' 'MPIYKLLRLGRGAIIELNTSETDEVQILANNHPFAKGIVVVSGAKISVEITQMLKRPTIYTLQSVAEAA' A
#
# COMPACT_ATOMS: atom_id res chain seq x y z
N MET A 1 16.01 -7.23 -2.58
CA MET A 1 16.95 -7.48 -3.70
C MET A 1 18.39 -7.32 -3.21
N PRO A 2 19.38 -8.15 -3.62
CA PRO A 2 20.79 -7.99 -3.23
C PRO A 2 21.45 -6.73 -3.82
N ILE A 3 22.40 -6.14 -3.10
CA ILE A 3 23.01 -4.85 -3.46
C ILE A 3 23.76 -4.87 -4.80
N TYR A 4 24.46 -5.97 -5.12
CA TYR A 4 25.18 -6.11 -6.39
C TYR A 4 24.24 -6.17 -7.60
N LYS A 5 22.97 -6.56 -7.42
CA LYS A 5 21.96 -6.52 -8.49
C LYS A 5 21.53 -5.08 -8.75
N LEU A 6 21.36 -4.28 -7.69
CA LEU A 6 21.04 -2.85 -7.78
C LEU A 6 22.15 -2.06 -8.50
N LEU A 7 23.42 -2.32 -8.17
CA LEU A 7 24.56 -1.64 -8.79
C LEU A 7 24.73 -1.93 -10.28
N ARG A 8 24.14 -3.02 -10.78
CA ARG A 8 24.15 -3.42 -12.20
C ARG A 8 22.86 -3.04 -12.93
N LEU A 9 21.92 -2.37 -12.27
CA LEU A 9 20.74 -1.84 -12.94
C LEU A 9 21.17 -0.74 -13.91
N GLY A 10 20.82 -0.93 -15.18
CA GLY A 10 21.05 0.04 -16.25
C GLY A 10 19.81 0.13 -17.14
N ARG A 11 19.95 0.80 -18.28
CA ARG A 11 18.86 0.88 -19.27
C ARG A 11 18.43 -0.53 -19.70
N GLY A 12 17.14 -0.82 -19.57
CA GLY A 12 16.56 -2.11 -19.96
C GLY A 12 16.69 -3.20 -18.90
N ALA A 13 17.13 -2.87 -17.67
CA ALA A 13 17.07 -3.82 -16.58
C ALA A 13 15.61 -4.16 -16.22
N ILE A 14 15.33 -5.45 -16.09
CA ILE A 14 14.02 -5.99 -15.72
C ILE A 14 14.07 -6.42 -14.26
N ILE A 15 13.08 -6.00 -13.47
CA ILE A 15 12.92 -6.40 -12.07
C ILE A 15 11.60 -7.15 -11.98
N GLU A 16 11.69 -8.44 -11.66
CA GLU A 16 10.51 -9.23 -11.34
C GLU A 16 9.97 -8.81 -9.98
N LEU A 17 8.68 -8.53 -9.95
CA LEU A 17 7.93 -8.29 -8.72
C LEU A 17 7.18 -9.57 -8.36
N ASN A 18 6.97 -9.81 -7.07
CA ASN A 18 6.23 -10.98 -6.59
C ASN A 18 4.69 -10.79 -6.68
N THR A 19 4.23 -9.77 -7.41
CA THR A 19 2.84 -9.32 -7.46
C THR A 19 2.26 -9.64 -8.84
N SER A 20 1.10 -10.29 -8.87
CA SER A 20 0.34 -10.60 -10.08
C SER A 20 -0.53 -9.41 -10.50
N GLU A 21 -1.04 -9.45 -11.74
CA GLU A 21 -1.98 -8.45 -12.27
C GLU A 21 -3.32 -8.41 -11.50
N THR A 22 -3.67 -9.52 -10.85
CA THR A 22 -4.92 -9.67 -10.08
C THR A 22 -4.80 -9.23 -8.63
N ASP A 23 -3.59 -8.93 -8.16
CA ASP A 23 -3.34 -8.66 -6.75
C ASP A 23 -3.74 -7.23 -6.38
N GLU A 24 -4.28 -7.06 -5.18
CA GLU A 24 -4.64 -5.74 -4.67
C GLU A 24 -3.39 -4.90 -4.36
N VAL A 25 -3.46 -3.62 -4.69
CA VAL A 25 -2.43 -2.63 -4.36
C VAL A 25 -2.68 -2.01 -2.99
N GLN A 26 -1.59 -1.69 -2.29
CA GLN A 26 -1.65 -0.96 -1.02
C GLN A 26 -1.70 0.55 -1.28
N ILE A 27 -2.64 1.23 -0.62
CA ILE A 27 -2.80 2.68 -0.70
C ILE A 27 -2.24 3.29 0.58
N LEU A 28 -1.21 4.12 0.42
CA LEU A 28 -0.52 4.80 1.52
C LEU A 28 -0.91 6.28 1.57
N ALA A 29 -1.12 6.79 2.78
CA ALA A 29 -1.22 8.21 3.07
C ALA A 29 -0.09 8.56 4.05
N ASN A 30 0.79 9.49 3.69
CA ASN A 30 1.97 9.84 4.51
C ASN A 30 2.81 8.62 4.94
N ASN A 31 3.10 7.72 4.00
CA ASN A 31 3.78 6.43 4.24
C ASN A 31 3.05 5.46 5.21
N HIS A 32 1.79 5.71 5.54
CA HIS A 32 0.96 4.82 6.34
C HIS A 32 -0.07 4.10 5.46
N PRO A 33 -0.12 2.75 5.43
CA PRO A 33 -1.12 2.02 4.68
C PRO A 33 -2.49 2.19 5.33
N PHE A 34 -3.48 2.67 4.58
CA PHE A 34 -4.84 2.89 5.10
C PHE A 34 -5.93 2.16 4.31
N ALA A 35 -5.62 1.67 3.12
CA ALA A 35 -6.56 0.91 2.29
C ALA A 35 -5.86 -0.05 1.33
N LYS A 36 -6.63 -0.99 0.80
CA LYS A 36 -6.29 -1.85 -0.34
C LYS A 36 -7.30 -1.63 -1.46
N GLY A 37 -6.86 -1.84 -2.69
CA GLY A 37 -7.70 -1.63 -3.85
C GLY A 37 -7.22 -2.32 -5.11
N ILE A 38 -8.04 -2.26 -6.16
CA ILE A 38 -7.76 -2.82 -7.48
C ILE A 38 -7.44 -1.69 -8.45
N VAL A 39 -6.47 -1.91 -9.34
CA VAL A 39 -6.08 -0.92 -10.35
C VAL A 39 -7.07 -0.93 -11.52
N VAL A 40 -7.56 0.25 -11.90
CA VAL A 40 -8.49 0.44 -13.01
C VAL A 40 -7.96 1.53 -13.95
N VAL A 41 -8.10 1.34 -15.25
CA VAL A 41 -7.72 2.35 -16.24
C VAL A 41 -8.91 3.30 -16.49
N SER A 42 -8.73 4.57 -16.16
CA SER A 42 -9.71 5.63 -16.40
C SER A 42 -9.23 6.54 -17.54
N GLY A 43 -9.56 6.16 -18.77
CA GLY A 43 -9.11 6.86 -19.97
C GLY A 43 -7.59 6.90 -20.08
N ALA A 44 -7.01 8.08 -19.89
CA ALA A 44 -5.55 8.29 -19.93
C ALA A 44 -4.86 8.17 -18.56
N LYS A 45 -5.60 7.95 -17.47
CA LYS A 45 -5.07 7.89 -16.11
C LYS A 45 -5.24 6.50 -15.50
N ILE A 46 -4.25 6.10 -14.70
CA ILE A 46 -4.36 4.93 -13.83
C ILE A 46 -5.06 5.38 -12.55
N SER A 47 -6.14 4.69 -12.18
CA SER A 47 -6.93 4.92 -10.97
C SER A 47 -6.96 3.67 -10.12
N VAL A 48 -7.33 3.80 -8.85
CA VAL A 48 -7.45 2.68 -7.92
C VAL A 48 -8.83 2.71 -7.29
N GLU A 49 -9.57 1.62 -7.41
CA GLU A 49 -10.85 1.41 -6.73
C GLU A 49 -10.60 0.77 -5.36
N ILE A 50 -11.21 1.31 -4.31
CA ILE A 50 -10.97 0.86 -2.93
C ILE A 50 -11.84 -0.36 -2.62
N THR A 51 -11.21 -1.52 -2.39
CA THR A 51 -11.91 -2.74 -1.98
C THR A 51 -12.07 -2.82 -0.46
N GLN A 52 -11.01 -2.45 0.28
CA GLN A 52 -10.98 -2.60 1.74
C GLN A 52 -10.29 -1.41 2.41
N MET A 53 -10.94 -0.84 3.42
CA MET A 53 -10.32 0.12 4.33
C MET A 53 -9.65 -0.60 5.52
N LEU A 54 -8.43 -0.21 5.86
CA LEU A 54 -7.77 -0.64 7.09
C LEU A 54 -8.36 0.17 8.26
N LYS A 55 -8.66 -0.52 9.37
CA LYS A 55 -9.17 0.16 10.57
C LYS A 55 -8.10 1.11 11.08
N ARG A 56 -8.51 2.36 11.34
CA ARG A 56 -7.67 3.30 12.09
C ARG A 56 -7.33 2.64 13.44
N PRO A 57 -6.06 2.59 13.85
CA PRO A 57 -5.73 2.12 15.19
C PRO A 57 -6.48 2.97 16.21
N THR A 58 -7.29 2.32 17.05
CA THR A 58 -7.98 2.99 18.15
C THR A 58 -6.92 3.45 19.14
N ILE A 59 -6.69 4.76 19.19
CA ILE A 59 -5.80 5.36 20.18
C ILE A 59 -6.60 5.39 21.49
N TYR A 60 -6.31 4.45 22.40
CA TYR A 60 -6.85 4.52 23.76
C TYR A 60 -6.19 5.70 24.47
N THR A 61 -6.93 6.79 24.61
CA THR A 61 -6.52 7.89 25.50
C THR A 61 -6.78 7.48 26.94
N LEU A 62 -5.96 7.95 27.90
CA LEU A 62 -6.16 7.63 29.33
C LEU A 62 -7.56 8.00 29.85
N GLN A 63 -8.23 8.97 29.21
CA GLN A 63 -9.60 9.38 29.50
C GLN A 63 -10.62 8.26 29.19
N SER A 64 -10.44 7.47 28.14
CA SER A 64 -11.39 6.39 27.77
C SER A 64 -11.26 5.15 28.64
N VAL A 65 -10.15 5.00 29.37
CA VAL A 65 -9.95 3.88 30.32
C VAL A 65 -10.64 4.20 31.65
N ALA A 66 -10.76 5.48 32.01
CA ALA A 66 -11.41 5.93 33.25
C ALA A 66 -12.95 5.89 33.19
N GLU A 67 -13.55 5.99 32.00
CA GLU A 67 -15.01 5.89 31.80
C GLU A 67 -15.52 4.44 31.70
N ALA A 68 -14.62 3.47 31.55
CA ALA A 68 -14.95 2.05 31.42
C ALA A 68 -14.78 1.26 32.74
N ALA A 69 -14.38 1.93 33.82
CA ALA A 69 -14.19 1.38 35.18
C ALA A 69 -15.24 1.96 36.13
#